data_AF-A0A848WYS5-F1
#
_entry.id   AF-A0A848WYS5-F1
#
_cell.length_a   1.000
_cell.length_b   1.000
_cell.length_c   1.000
_cell.angle_alpha   90.00
_cell.angle_beta   90.00
_cell.angle_gamma   90.00
#
_symmetry.space_group_name_H-M   'P 1'
#
loop_
_entity.id
_entity.type
_entity.pdbx_description
1 polymer ?
#
loop_
_entity_poly.entity_id
_entity_poly.type
_entity_poly.pdbx_seq_one_letter_code
_entity_poly.pdbx_strand_id
1 'polypeptide(L)'
;MQMKRGWAWLMRSIGNRRIHSHKRRMEMHQLDVKVNSRKIRKIRHTRRWAGMIKLTALVLLIAGVAVSMRWVYQKIFFENSEFRLNRLAVVTDGALTESDIVRAARIRLGMNLMEINLVSVKERILELPMVETAAVTRELPDRLIIEVAERVPVAWLASPRHGIPPRSSANGFLIDKE
;
A
#
# COMPACT_ATOMS: atom_id res chain seq x y z
N MET A 1 -104.21 -6.01 -41.92
CA MET A 1 -102.84 -6.20 -41.39
C MET A 1 -102.17 -4.82 -41.33
N GLN A 2 -101.57 -4.46 -40.18
CA GLN A 2 -100.69 -3.28 -39.93
C GLN A 2 -101.37 -1.90 -39.94
N MET A 3 -101.88 -1.35 -38.83
CA MET A 3 -101.26 -0.83 -37.59
C MET A 3 -100.91 0.67 -37.63
N LYS A 4 -101.97 1.45 -37.36
CA LYS A 4 -102.13 2.71 -36.61
C LYS A 4 -100.99 3.76 -36.60
N ARG A 5 -101.28 4.87 -37.29
CA ARG A 5 -100.81 6.23 -37.02
C ARG A 5 -101.55 6.80 -35.79
N GLY A 6 -100.88 7.64 -35.01
CA GLY A 6 -101.52 8.88 -34.58
C GLY A 6 -101.16 9.42 -33.19
N TRP A 7 -101.26 10.75 -33.13
CA TRP A 7 -101.61 11.58 -31.98
C TRP A 7 -100.45 12.10 -31.12
N ALA A 8 -99.60 12.89 -31.79
CA ALA A 8 -99.01 14.09 -31.22
C ALA A 8 -100.11 15.15 -31.02
N TRP A 9 -100.88 15.05 -29.93
CA TRP A 9 -101.73 16.14 -29.44
C TRP A 9 -102.33 15.72 -28.10
N LEU A 10 -101.60 15.88 -27.00
CA LEU A 10 -102.23 16.02 -25.69
C LEU A 10 -101.26 16.65 -24.70
N MET A 11 -101.65 17.87 -24.35
CA MET A 11 -101.38 18.59 -23.12
C MET A 11 -100.08 19.38 -23.05
N ARG A 12 -100.04 20.68 -22.74
CA ARG A 12 -100.96 21.73 -22.21
C ARG A 12 -100.17 22.45 -21.12
N SER A 13 -100.45 23.74 -21.01
CA SER A 13 -100.11 24.68 -19.92
C SER A 13 -98.63 24.98 -19.72
N ILE A 14 -98.15 26.17 -20.08
CA ILE A 14 -98.38 27.46 -19.39
C ILE A 14 -98.00 27.38 -17.91
N GLY A 15 -97.06 28.22 -17.50
CA GLY A 15 -97.05 28.74 -16.14
C GLY A 15 -95.70 28.72 -15.46
N ASN A 16 -94.84 29.65 -15.86
CA ASN A 16 -93.66 30.03 -15.12
C ASN A 16 -94.05 30.54 -13.71
N ARG A 17 -93.64 29.86 -12.65
CA ARG A 17 -93.59 30.42 -11.30
C ARG A 17 -92.25 30.10 -10.65
N ARG A 18 -91.49 31.17 -10.42
CA ARG A 18 -90.23 31.21 -9.68
C ARG A 18 -90.42 30.61 -8.28
N ILE A 19 -89.59 29.63 -7.93
CA ILE A 19 -89.36 29.25 -6.54
C ILE A 19 -87.86 29.40 -6.29
N HIS A 20 -87.51 30.39 -5.47
CA HIS A 20 -86.18 30.53 -4.90
C HIS A 20 -85.86 29.30 -4.06
N SER A 21 -84.86 28.52 -4.46
CA SER A 21 -84.29 27.46 -3.63
C SER A 21 -82.96 27.94 -3.04
N HIS A 22 -82.91 28.05 -1.71
CA HIS A 22 -81.68 28.23 -0.97
C HIS A 22 -80.84 26.95 -1.09
N LYS A 23 -79.85 26.97 -1.99
CA LYS A 23 -78.82 25.93 -2.05
C LYS A 23 -77.90 26.08 -0.83
N ARG A 24 -78.21 25.37 0.26
CA ARG A 24 -77.22 25.01 1.29
C ARG A 24 -76.18 24.12 0.61
N ARG A 25 -75.06 24.70 0.19
CA ARG A 25 -73.85 23.92 -0.05
C ARG A 25 -73.25 23.65 1.32
N MET A 26 -73.33 22.39 1.73
CA MET A 26 -72.61 21.84 2.88
C MET A 26 -71.14 22.22 2.71
N GLU A 27 -70.66 23.12 3.56
CA GLU A 27 -69.24 23.28 3.81
C GLU A 27 -68.76 21.97 4.44
N MET A 28 -68.14 21.13 3.61
CA MET A 28 -67.35 20.03 4.10
C MET A 28 -66.30 20.63 5.03
N HIS A 29 -66.48 20.42 6.32
CA HIS A 29 -65.47 20.64 7.34
C HIS A 29 -64.25 19.78 6.97
N GLN A 30 -63.36 20.35 6.19
CA GLN A 30 -61.98 19.90 6.16
C GLN A 30 -61.40 20.29 7.51
N LEU A 31 -61.46 19.35 8.46
CA LEU A 31 -60.57 19.38 9.58
C LEU A 31 -59.18 19.19 8.99
N ASP A 32 -58.52 20.31 8.72
CA ASP A 32 -57.07 20.38 8.57
C ASP A 32 -56.49 19.94 9.92
N VAL A 33 -56.45 18.63 10.13
CA VAL A 33 -55.74 18.05 11.24
C VAL A 33 -54.29 18.29 10.91
N LYS A 34 -53.78 19.38 11.48
CA LYS A 34 -52.36 19.70 11.53
C LYS A 34 -51.70 18.61 12.38
N VAL A 35 -51.56 17.41 11.82
CA VAL A 35 -50.85 16.30 12.43
C VAL A 35 -49.47 16.86 12.67
N ASN A 36 -49.14 17.06 13.94
CA ASN A 36 -47.92 17.68 14.40
C ASN A 36 -46.77 16.76 13.97
N SER A 37 -46.32 16.89 12.72
CA SER A 37 -45.32 16.04 12.05
C SER A 37 -43.90 16.34 12.54
N ARG A 38 -43.76 16.71 13.81
CA ARG A 38 -42.48 16.90 14.52
C ARG A 38 -41.58 15.67 14.44
N LYS A 39 -42.12 14.49 14.06
CA LYS A 39 -41.36 13.25 13.84
C LYS A 39 -40.75 13.07 12.44
N ILE A 40 -41.08 13.87 11.42
CA ILE A 40 -40.52 13.70 10.06
C ILE A 40 -39.23 14.54 9.85
N ARG A 41 -38.97 15.53 10.71
CA ARG A 41 -37.78 16.41 10.58
C ARG A 41 -36.48 15.78 11.09
N LYS A 42 -36.53 14.82 12.02
CA LYS A 42 -35.32 14.15 12.57
C LYS A 42 -34.74 13.04 11.68
N ILE A 43 -35.52 12.50 10.74
CA ILE A 43 -35.12 11.35 9.89
C ILE A 43 -34.17 11.75 8.73
N ARG A 44 -34.13 13.04 8.35
CA ARG A 44 -33.26 13.51 7.25
C ARG A 44 -31.81 13.70 7.67
N HIS A 45 -31.56 14.13 8.91
CA HIS A 45 -30.20 14.33 9.42
C HIS A 45 -29.57 12.97 9.77
N THR A 46 -30.32 12.06 10.41
CA THR A 46 -29.80 10.73 10.77
C THR A 46 -29.38 9.89 9.56
N ARG A 47 -30.04 10.02 8.40
CA ARG A 47 -29.64 9.31 7.18
C ARG A 47 -28.32 9.82 6.58
N ARG A 48 -28.08 11.13 6.58
CA ARG A 48 -26.81 11.71 6.13
C ARG A 48 -25.67 11.35 7.08
N TRP A 49 -25.93 11.39 8.39
CA TRP A 49 -24.98 11.00 9.42
C TRP A 49 -24.67 9.50 9.38
N ALA A 50 -25.68 8.65 9.20
CA ALA A 50 -25.46 7.22 8.97
C ALA A 50 -24.66 6.94 7.69
N GLY A 51 -24.86 7.72 6.62
CA GLY A 51 -24.05 7.64 5.40
C GLY A 51 -22.59 8.03 5.64
N MET A 52 -22.34 9.13 6.35
CA MET A 52 -20.98 9.56 6.71
C MET A 52 -20.29 8.55 7.62
N ILE A 53 -20.99 8.00 8.63
CA ILE A 53 -20.45 6.96 9.52
C ILE A 53 -20.08 5.70 8.74
N LYS A 54 -20.90 5.28 7.77
CA LYS A 54 -20.57 4.14 6.89
C LYS A 54 -19.34 4.42 6.03
N LEU A 55 -19.24 5.63 5.48
CA LEU A 55 -18.08 6.02 4.66
C LEU A 55 -16.80 6.07 5.50
N THR A 56 -16.84 6.69 6.68
CA THR A 56 -15.67 6.71 7.58
C THR A 56 -15.31 5.33 8.07
N ALA A 57 -16.28 4.48 8.41
CA ALA A 57 -16.03 3.09 8.75
C ALA A 57 -15.37 2.31 7.60
N LEU A 58 -15.82 2.51 6.36
CA LEU A 58 -15.22 1.89 5.18
C LEU A 58 -13.78 2.37 4.94
N VAL A 59 -13.53 3.67 5.05
CA VAL A 59 -12.19 4.25 4.93
C VAL A 59 -11.26 3.72 6.01
N LEU A 60 -11.72 3.65 7.26
CA LEU A 60 -10.95 3.09 8.37
C LEU A 60 -10.67 1.60 8.16
N LEU A 61 -11.61 0.84 7.61
CA LEU A 61 -11.42 -0.58 7.32
C LEU A 61 -10.36 -0.77 6.23
N ILE A 62 -10.42 0.00 5.15
CA ILE A 62 -9.40 -0.02 4.08
C ILE A 62 -8.03 0.39 4.62
N ALA A 63 -7.96 1.46 5.42
CA ALA A 63 -6.73 1.90 6.05
C ALA A 63 -6.16 0.84 7.00
N GLY A 64 -7.02 0.20 7.81
CA GLY A 64 -6.65 -0.90 8.70
C GLY A 64 -6.11 -2.10 7.94
N VAL A 65 -6.74 -2.48 6.82
CA VAL A 65 -6.24 -3.54 5.93
C VAL A 65 -4.89 -3.15 5.34
N ALA A 66 -4.72 -1.93 4.84
CA ALA A 66 -3.44 -1.49 4.27
C ALA A 66 -2.30 -1.50 5.29
N VAL A 67 -2.55 -1.04 6.52
CA VAL A 67 -1.56 -1.03 7.61
C VAL A 67 -1.22 -2.45 8.05
N SER A 68 -2.24 -3.31 8.25
CA SER A 68 -2.02 -4.71 8.65
C SER A 68 -1.30 -5.50 7.56
N MET A 69 -1.66 -5.31 6.29
CA MET A 69 -0.97 -5.92 5.16
C MET A 69 0.51 -5.53 5.14
N ARG A 70 0.82 -4.23 5.30
CA ARG A 70 2.20 -3.74 5.38
C ARG A 70 2.99 -4.39 6.53
N TRP A 71 2.38 -4.52 7.70
CA TRP A 71 2.99 -5.17 8.86
C TRP A 71 3.25 -6.67 8.63
N VAL A 72 2.27 -7.38 8.07
CA VAL A 72 2.36 -8.81 7.76
C VAL A 72 3.42 -9.07 6.69
N TYR A 73 3.48 -8.24 5.64
CA TYR A 73 4.53 -8.34 4.64
C TYR A 73 5.93 -8.20 5.25
N GLN A 74 6.14 -7.24 6.13
CA GLN A 74 7.42 -7.11 6.82
C GLN A 74 7.72 -8.35 7.67
N LYS A 75 6.78 -8.78 8.52
CA LYS A 75 6.93 -9.97 9.37
C LYS A 75 7.28 -11.23 8.57
N ILE A 76 6.55 -11.51 7.49
CA ILE A 76 6.74 -12.73 6.70
C ILE A 76 8.06 -12.70 5.93
N PHE A 77 8.41 -11.59 5.28
CA PHE A 77 9.66 -11.52 4.52
C PHE A 77 10.91 -11.47 5.43
N PHE A 78 10.82 -10.89 6.62
CA PHE A 78 11.94 -10.78 7.56
C PHE A 78 12.07 -11.95 8.55
N GLU A 79 11.03 -12.74 8.81
CA GLU A 79 11.14 -13.89 9.73
C GLU A 79 11.17 -15.26 9.04
N ASN A 80 10.98 -15.31 7.71
CA ASN A 80 11.05 -16.58 6.98
C ASN A 80 12.47 -17.17 7.04
N SER A 81 12.58 -18.33 7.68
CA SER A 81 13.81 -19.12 7.83
C SER A 81 14.46 -19.52 6.51
N GLU A 82 13.73 -19.45 5.41
CA GLU A 82 14.25 -19.76 4.08
C GLU A 82 15.25 -18.72 3.56
N PHE A 83 15.16 -17.47 4.01
CA PHE A 83 16.10 -16.41 3.62
C PHE A 83 17.34 -16.34 4.52
N ARG A 84 17.62 -17.39 5.28
CA ARG A 84 18.84 -17.46 6.08
C ARG A 84 20.03 -17.71 5.15
N LEU A 85 21.05 -16.87 5.29
CA LEU A 85 22.31 -17.03 4.58
C LEU A 85 22.96 -18.34 4.99
N ASN A 86 22.97 -19.32 4.10
CA ASN A 86 23.55 -20.64 4.34
C ASN A 86 24.81 -20.87 3.51
N ARG A 87 24.95 -20.15 2.40
CA ARG A 87 26.10 -20.25 1.49
C ARG A 87 26.66 -18.88 1.20
N LEU A 88 27.96 -18.71 1.43
CA LEU A 88 28.72 -17.54 1.06
C LEU A 88 29.74 -17.96 0.01
N ALA A 89 29.69 -17.33 -1.16
CA ALA A 89 30.65 -17.55 -2.22
C ALA A 89 31.49 -16.29 -2.38
N VAL A 90 32.79 -16.40 -2.13
CA VAL A 90 33.73 -15.30 -2.30
C VAL A 90 34.65 -15.61 -3.47
N VAL A 91 34.70 -14.68 -4.42
CA VAL A 91 35.58 -14.75 -5.59
C VAL A 91 36.53 -13.57 -5.52
N THR A 92 37.82 -13.85 -5.61
CA THR A 92 38.88 -12.85 -5.57
C THR A 92 40.02 -13.29 -6.49
N ASP A 93 40.69 -12.32 -7.10
CA ASP A 93 41.68 -12.50 -8.16
C ASP A 93 43.14 -12.24 -7.70
N GLY A 94 43.37 -11.99 -6.41
CA GLY A 94 44.70 -11.69 -5.88
C GLY A 94 45.07 -12.47 -4.60
N ALA A 95 45.68 -11.75 -3.65
CA ALA A 95 46.28 -12.32 -2.44
C ALA A 95 45.35 -12.30 -1.21
N LEU A 96 44.20 -11.63 -1.29
CA LEU A 96 43.22 -11.62 -0.21
C LEU A 96 42.64 -13.02 -0.04
N THR A 97 42.63 -13.51 1.21
CA THR A 97 41.93 -14.76 1.49
C THR A 97 40.44 -14.51 1.62
N GLU A 98 39.63 -15.52 1.30
CA GLU A 98 38.20 -15.50 1.56
C GLU A 98 37.91 -15.09 3.02
N SER A 99 38.70 -15.59 3.97
CA SER A 99 38.53 -15.30 5.40
C SER A 99 38.71 -13.81 5.76
N ASP A 100 39.58 -13.09 5.04
CA ASP A 100 39.82 -11.66 5.26
C ASP A 100 38.64 -10.84 4.73
N ILE A 101 38.12 -11.21 3.55
CA ILE A 101 36.95 -10.58 2.94
C ILE A 101 35.70 -10.79 3.81
N VAL A 102 35.46 -12.01 4.29
CA VAL A 102 34.32 -12.32 5.18
C VAL A 102 34.42 -11.54 6.50
N ARG A 103 35.64 -11.39 7.03
CA ARG A 103 35.89 -10.61 8.25
C ARG A 103 35.64 -9.13 8.05
N ALA A 104 36.11 -8.56 6.93
CA ALA A 104 35.87 -7.16 6.56
C ALA A 104 34.38 -6.89 6.32
N ALA A 105 33.69 -7.78 5.60
CA ALA A 105 32.26 -7.72 5.35
C ALA A 105 31.42 -7.80 6.65
N ARG A 106 31.95 -8.44 7.70
CA ARG A 106 31.28 -8.74 8.98
C ARG A 106 29.98 -9.53 8.79
N ILE A 107 30.03 -10.50 7.87
CA ILE A 107 28.89 -11.38 7.57
C ILE A 107 29.11 -12.73 8.25
N ARG A 108 28.02 -13.33 8.73
CA ARG A 108 28.03 -14.67 9.32
C ARG A 108 26.92 -15.51 8.70
N LEU A 109 27.17 -16.80 8.56
CA LEU A 109 26.13 -17.77 8.20
C LEU A 109 25.02 -17.74 9.26
N GLY A 110 23.78 -17.94 8.83
CA GLY A 110 22.57 -17.88 9.65
C GLY A 110 21.94 -16.49 9.78
N MET A 111 22.61 -15.42 9.31
CA MET A 111 22.00 -14.08 9.21
C MET A 111 20.87 -14.06 8.18
N ASN A 112 19.90 -13.18 8.35
CA ASN A 112 18.86 -13.00 7.34
C ASN A 112 19.40 -12.24 6.12
N LEU A 113 19.38 -12.88 4.95
CA LEU A 113 19.86 -12.35 3.67
C LEU A 113 19.13 -11.05 3.26
N MET A 114 17.86 -10.92 3.63
CA MET A 114 17.04 -9.74 3.35
C MET A 114 17.38 -8.55 4.26
N GLU A 115 17.91 -8.79 5.45
CA GLU A 115 18.32 -7.74 6.41
C GLU A 115 19.75 -7.24 6.15
N ILE A 116 20.60 -8.06 5.53
CA ILE A 116 21.98 -7.68 5.20
C ILE A 116 21.96 -6.50 4.23
N ASN A 117 22.52 -5.34 4.61
CA ASN A 117 22.64 -4.21 3.70
C ASN A 117 23.86 -4.38 2.78
N LEU A 118 23.62 -4.72 1.51
CA LEU A 118 24.67 -4.94 0.49
C LEU A 118 25.56 -3.72 0.27
N VAL A 119 25.01 -2.50 0.34
CA VAL A 119 25.78 -1.27 0.14
C VAL A 119 26.80 -1.12 1.26
N SER A 120 26.36 -1.30 2.50
CA SER A 120 27.26 -1.23 3.66
C SER A 120 28.32 -2.34 3.67
N VAL A 121 27.99 -3.52 3.12
CA VAL A 121 28.95 -4.61 2.97
C VAL A 121 30.00 -4.25 1.93
N LYS A 122 29.56 -3.76 0.77
CA LYS A 122 30.44 -3.29 -0.31
C LYS A 122 31.39 -2.20 0.19
N GLU A 123 30.86 -1.20 0.89
CA GLU A 123 31.67 -0.10 1.46
C GLU A 123 32.78 -0.60 2.38
N ARG A 124 32.47 -1.51 3.31
CA ARG A 124 33.47 -2.11 4.21
C ARG A 124 34.54 -2.92 3.50
N ILE A 125 34.20 -3.56 2.37
CA ILE A 125 35.17 -4.30 1.57
C ILE A 125 36.07 -3.31 0.82
N LEU A 126 35.52 -2.21 0.31
CA LEU A 126 36.28 -1.14 -0.35
C LEU A 126 37.21 -0.36 0.61
N GLU A 127 36.96 -0.40 1.92
CA GLU A 127 37.88 0.15 2.94
C GLU A 127 39.23 -0.59 2.98
N LEU A 128 39.32 -1.81 2.44
CA LEU A 128 40.57 -2.55 2.36
C LEU A 128 41.47 -1.91 1.28
N PRO A 129 42.73 -1.55 1.61
CA PRO A 129 43.61 -0.80 0.70
C PRO A 129 44.01 -1.59 -0.55
N MET A 130 43.90 -2.92 -0.50
CA MET A 130 44.23 -3.82 -1.61
C MET A 130 43.07 -3.97 -2.61
N VAL A 131 41.87 -3.50 -2.28
CA VAL A 131 40.68 -3.65 -3.12
C VAL A 131 40.56 -2.46 -4.08
N GLU A 132 40.35 -2.77 -5.36
CA GLU A 132 40.03 -1.76 -6.38
C GLU A 132 38.52 -1.62 -6.50
N THR A 133 37.83 -2.75 -6.70
CA THR A 133 36.37 -2.79 -6.84
C THR A 133 35.78 -3.98 -6.10
N ALA A 134 34.53 -3.82 -5.66
CA ALA A 134 33.76 -4.88 -5.01
C ALA A 134 32.32 -4.90 -5.52
N ALA A 135 31.82 -6.09 -5.84
CA ALA A 135 30.44 -6.35 -6.20
C ALA A 135 29.85 -7.36 -5.21
N VAL A 136 28.63 -7.08 -4.74
CA VAL A 136 27.94 -7.92 -3.76
C VAL A 136 26.54 -8.18 -4.28
N THR A 137 26.25 -9.44 -4.57
CA THR A 137 25.01 -9.86 -5.22
C THR A 137 24.31 -10.92 -4.38
N ARG A 138 22.98 -10.85 -4.30
CA ARG A 138 22.17 -11.87 -3.64
C ARG A 138 21.68 -12.88 -4.66
N GLU A 139 21.93 -14.16 -4.40
CA GLU A 139 21.32 -15.27 -5.12
C GLU A 139 20.31 -15.91 -4.16
N LEU A 140 19.03 -15.54 -4.34
CA LEU A 140 17.94 -16.02 -3.49
C LEU A 140 17.76 -17.54 -3.65
N PRO A 141 17.32 -18.25 -2.60
CA PRO A 141 16.88 -17.73 -1.30
C PRO A 141 18.00 -17.59 -0.25
N ASP A 142 19.12 -18.31 -0.36
CA ASP A 142 20.03 -18.56 0.78
C ASP A 142 21.51 -18.23 0.52
N ARG A 143 21.84 -17.61 -0.63
CA ARG A 143 23.22 -17.42 -1.05
C ARG A 143 23.59 -15.95 -1.28
N LEU A 144 24.80 -15.60 -0.85
CA LEU A 144 25.42 -14.31 -1.12
C LEU A 144 26.72 -14.52 -1.90
N ILE A 145 26.89 -13.77 -2.98
CA ILE A 145 28.09 -13.77 -3.82
C ILE A 145 28.82 -12.44 -3.60
N ILE A 146 30.10 -12.54 -3.29
CA ILE A 146 31.00 -11.40 -3.15
C ILE A 146 32.11 -11.57 -4.18
N GLU A 147 32.21 -10.63 -5.12
CA GLU A 147 33.27 -10.56 -6.11
C GLU A 147 34.15 -9.35 -5.78
N VAL A 148 35.44 -9.60 -5.62
CA VAL A 148 36.43 -8.58 -5.25
C VAL A 148 37.53 -8.58 -6.31
N ALA A 149 37.77 -7.42 -6.92
CA ALA A 149 38.92 -7.20 -7.79
C ALA A 149 40.01 -6.46 -7.00
N GLU A 150 41.19 -7.06 -6.94
CA GLU A 150 42.35 -6.51 -6.25
C GLU A 150 43.15 -5.56 -7.14
N ARG A 151 43.72 -4.53 -6.52
CA ARG A 151 44.63 -3.59 -7.19
C ARG A 151 45.91 -4.33 -7.59
N VAL A 152 46.36 -4.12 -8.83
CA VAL A 152 47.65 -4.65 -9.30
C VAL A 152 48.78 -3.72 -8.82
N PRO A 153 49.67 -4.15 -7.92
CA PRO A 153 50.71 -3.28 -7.39
C PRO A 153 51.82 -3.04 -8.42
N VAL A 154 52.11 -1.77 -8.72
CA VAL A 154 53.20 -1.38 -9.63
C VAL A 154 54.57 -1.40 -8.93
N ALA A 155 54.60 -1.16 -7.62
CA ALA A 155 55.80 -1.25 -6.79
C ALA A 155 55.46 -1.56 -5.33
N TRP A 156 56.36 -2.25 -4.62
CA TRP A 156 56.24 -2.55 -3.19
C TRP A 156 57.25 -1.73 -2.39
N LEU A 157 56.79 -0.90 -1.46
CA LEU A 157 57.65 -0.20 -0.52
C LEU A 157 58.04 -1.14 0.62
N ALA A 158 59.30 -1.61 0.59
CA ALA A 158 59.90 -2.36 1.70
C ALA A 158 60.86 -1.45 2.45
N SER A 159 60.70 -1.34 3.78
CA SER A 159 61.64 -0.62 4.64
C SER A 159 62.01 -1.51 5.83
N PRO A 160 63.10 -2.28 5.74
CA PRO A 160 63.58 -3.12 6.83
C PRO A 160 63.88 -2.31 8.10
N ARG A 161 64.33 -1.05 7.96
CA ARG A 161 64.63 -0.16 9.08
C ARG A 161 63.39 0.29 9.87
N HIS A 162 62.21 0.22 9.26
CA HIS A 162 60.94 0.61 9.89
C HIS A 162 60.03 -0.60 10.14
N GLY A 163 60.56 -1.83 10.05
CA GLY A 163 59.78 -3.04 10.29
C GLY A 163 58.71 -3.34 9.24
N ILE A 164 58.85 -2.80 8.02
CA ILE A 164 57.93 -3.05 6.90
C ILE A 164 58.52 -4.20 6.06
N PRO A 165 57.98 -5.43 6.13
CA PRO A 165 58.50 -6.56 5.37
C PRO A 165 58.18 -6.39 3.88
N PRO A 166 59.07 -6.85 2.97
CA PRO A 166 58.75 -6.89 1.55
C PRO A 166 57.53 -7.81 1.32
N ARG A 167 56.58 -7.37 0.48
CA ARG A 167 55.34 -8.12 0.14
C ARG A 167 54.39 -8.45 1.31
N SER A 168 54.47 -7.74 2.45
CA SER A 168 53.50 -7.95 3.54
C SER A 168 52.17 -7.25 3.26
N SER A 169 51.07 -8.00 3.16
CA SER A 169 49.70 -7.49 3.04
C SER A 169 49.23 -6.72 4.28
N ALA A 170 49.89 -6.91 5.43
CA ALA A 170 49.49 -6.29 6.69
C ALA A 170 49.98 -4.84 6.84
N ASN A 171 51.18 -4.52 6.32
CA ASN A 171 51.86 -3.23 6.57
C ASN A 171 52.46 -2.58 5.31
N GLY A 172 52.26 -3.16 4.12
CA GLY A 172 52.77 -2.60 2.86
C GLY A 172 51.93 -1.42 2.38
N PHE A 173 52.56 -0.28 2.09
CA PHE A 173 51.90 0.85 1.43
C PHE A 173 51.92 0.66 -0.09
N LEU A 174 50.73 0.70 -0.70
CA LEU A 174 50.51 0.58 -2.14
C LEU A 174 50.59 1.97 -2.78
N ILE A 175 51.52 2.16 -3.72
CA ILE A 175 51.58 3.37 -4.55
C ILE A 175 50.83 3.07 -5.84
N ASP A 176 49.74 3.79 -6.06
CA ASP A 176 48.96 3.74 -7.29
C ASP A 176 49.58 4.66 -8.35
N LYS A 177 49.37 4.32 -9.62
CA LYS A 177 49.70 5.19 -10.75
C LYS A 177 48.48 6.07 -10.99
N GLU A 178 48.62 7.37 -10.73
CA GLU A 178 47.60 8.39 -11.08
C GLU A 178 47.07 8.26 -12.52
#